data_AF-A0A402CUD3-F1
#
_entry.id   AF-A0A402CUD3-F1
#
_cell.length_a   1.000
_cell.length_b   1.000
_cell.length_c   1.000
_cell.angle_alpha   90.00
_cell.angle_beta   90.00
_cell.angle_gamma   90.00
#
_symmetry.space_group_name_H-M   'P 1'
#
loop_
_entity.id
_entity.type
_entity.pdbx_description
1 polymer ?
#
loop_
_entity_poly.entity_id
_entity_poly.type
_entity_poly.pdbx_seq_one_letter_code
_entity_poly.pdbx_strand_id
1 'polypeptide(L)'
;MEMIAGVPVWGDPVDEGAMLQIMNCSKDAAHVALMADHHKGYAVPIGGVVAYEDKISPSGVGFDIGCGNKAARLDIPASEVRRKIRQIMDMVWSNLSFGVGRNNATSVDHELFDDETWKLHAVKTLKQTARNQLGTIGSGNHYVDLGRCVMQHTIAG
;
A
#
# COMPACT_ATOMS: atom_id res chain seq x y z
N MET A 1 11.67 12.27 -16.73
CA MET A 1 11.14 11.08 -17.40
C MET A 1 12.03 10.81 -18.60
N GLU A 2 12.51 9.59 -18.72
CA GLU A 2 13.31 9.11 -19.84
C GLU A 2 12.57 7.96 -20.54
N MET A 3 12.73 7.85 -21.86
CA MET A 3 12.19 6.73 -22.63
C MET A 3 13.27 5.66 -22.80
N ILE A 4 13.09 4.50 -22.17
CA ILE A 4 14.04 3.39 -22.24
C ILE A 4 13.34 2.18 -22.83
N ALA A 5 13.82 1.70 -23.98
CA ALA A 5 13.22 0.59 -24.74
C ALA A 5 11.70 0.77 -25.01
N GLY A 6 11.24 2.02 -25.17
CA GLY A 6 9.83 2.35 -25.39
C GLY A 6 8.99 2.43 -24.10
N VAL A 7 9.58 2.26 -22.92
CA VAL A 7 8.93 2.44 -21.62
C VAL A 7 9.25 3.82 -21.06
N PRO A 8 8.25 4.64 -20.66
CA PRO A 8 8.49 5.85 -19.91
C PRO A 8 8.91 5.51 -18.47
N VAL A 9 10.08 6.00 -18.09
CA VAL A 9 10.71 5.74 -16.78
C VAL A 9 10.92 7.05 -16.03
N TRP A 10 10.51 7.05 -14.77
CA TRP A 10 10.82 8.09 -13.79
C TRP A 10 11.78 7.53 -12.75
N GLY A 11 12.64 8.39 -12.19
CA GLY A 11 13.63 8.01 -11.19
C GLY A 11 14.96 7.51 -11.80
N ASP A 12 16.00 7.57 -10.98
CA ASP A 12 17.35 7.09 -11.24
C ASP A 12 17.94 6.58 -9.91
N PRO A 13 18.71 5.47 -9.88
CA PRO A 13 19.06 4.59 -11.01
C PRO A 13 17.91 3.69 -11.44
N VAL A 14 17.99 3.18 -12.67
CA VAL A 14 17.02 2.21 -13.19
C VAL A 14 17.35 0.81 -12.69
N ASP A 15 16.41 0.18 -11.96
CA ASP A 15 16.57 -1.20 -11.50
C ASP A 15 16.44 -2.18 -12.67
N GLU A 16 17.50 -2.93 -12.96
CA GLU A 16 17.54 -3.90 -14.07
C GLU A 16 16.45 -4.98 -13.93
N GLY A 17 16.18 -5.42 -12.70
CA GLY A 17 15.14 -6.41 -12.42
C GLY A 17 13.75 -5.89 -12.75
N ALA A 18 13.46 -4.64 -12.39
CA ALA A 18 12.22 -3.97 -12.71
C ALA A 18 12.04 -3.78 -14.22
N MET A 19 13.12 -3.38 -14.90
CA MET A 19 13.13 -3.24 -16.35
C MET A 19 12.82 -4.57 -17.05
N LEU A 20 13.44 -5.67 -16.61
CA LEU A 20 13.15 -7.00 -17.17
C LEU A 20 11.69 -7.42 -16.95
N GLN A 21 11.12 -7.13 -15.77
CA GLN A 21 9.73 -7.46 -15.46
C GLN A 21 8.75 -6.62 -16.28
N ILE A 22 8.93 -5.30 -16.37
CA ILE A 22 8.03 -4.43 -17.14
C ILE A 22 8.06 -4.74 -18.64
N MET A 23 9.24 -5.10 -19.17
CA MET A 23 9.39 -5.55 -20.56
C MET A 23 8.73 -6.91 -20.81
N ASN A 24 8.60 -7.75 -19.79
CA ASN A 24 7.81 -8.97 -19.93
C ASN A 24 6.31 -8.64 -19.93
N CYS A 25 5.85 -7.73 -19.07
CA CYS A 25 4.46 -7.28 -19.04
C CYS A 25 4.03 -6.58 -20.34
N SER A 26 4.92 -5.81 -20.97
CA SER A 26 4.62 -5.02 -22.17
C SER A 26 4.25 -5.87 -23.39
N LYS A 27 4.57 -7.16 -23.41
CA LYS A 27 4.20 -8.09 -24.49
C LYS A 27 2.69 -8.26 -24.65
N ASP A 28 1.96 -8.13 -23.55
CA ASP A 28 0.52 -8.39 -23.48
C ASP A 28 -0.31 -7.16 -23.05
N ALA A 29 0.36 -6.06 -22.70
CA ALA A 29 -0.23 -4.83 -22.19
C ALA A 29 -0.40 -3.78 -23.30
N ALA A 30 -1.44 -2.95 -23.19
CA ALA A 30 -1.63 -1.79 -24.05
C ALA A 30 -0.60 -0.68 -23.75
N HIS A 31 -0.34 -0.44 -22.47
CA HIS A 31 0.67 0.52 -22.02
C HIS A 31 1.41 0.05 -20.76
N VAL A 32 2.64 0.51 -20.62
CA VAL A 32 3.48 0.29 -19.43
C VAL A 32 4.21 1.56 -19.02
N ALA A 33 4.56 1.67 -17.74
CA ALA A 33 5.43 2.73 -17.20
C ALA A 33 6.16 2.28 -15.93
N LEU A 34 7.28 2.91 -15.61
CA LEU A 34 8.02 2.73 -14.34
C LEU A 34 8.08 4.05 -13.57
N MET A 35 7.56 4.07 -12.34
CA MET A 35 7.56 5.22 -11.45
C MET A 35 8.92 5.40 -10.75
N ALA A 36 9.11 6.53 -10.06
CA ALA A 36 10.40 6.93 -9.48
C ALA A 36 10.99 5.96 -8.45
N ASP A 37 10.15 5.13 -7.82
CA ASP A 37 10.48 4.16 -6.80
C ASP A 37 10.57 2.72 -7.34
N HIS A 38 10.66 2.57 -8.66
CA HIS A 38 10.60 1.26 -9.29
C HIS A 38 11.72 0.31 -8.84
N HIS A 39 11.36 -0.93 -8.55
CA HIS A 39 12.31 -1.99 -8.24
C HIS A 39 11.67 -3.37 -8.46
N LYS A 40 12.52 -4.40 -8.54
CA LYS A 40 12.09 -5.78 -8.75
C LYS A 40 11.00 -6.21 -7.75
N GLY A 41 9.85 -6.61 -8.30
CA GLY A 41 8.71 -7.18 -7.58
C GLY A 41 8.58 -8.68 -7.82
N TYR A 42 7.35 -9.20 -7.72
CA TYR A 42 7.06 -10.63 -7.97
C TYR A 42 6.77 -10.92 -9.44
N ALA A 43 5.75 -10.27 -10.02
CA ALA A 43 5.32 -10.45 -11.41
C ALA A 43 5.45 -9.13 -12.19
N VAL A 44 4.78 -8.09 -11.68
CA VAL A 44 4.96 -6.69 -12.08
C VAL A 44 5.96 -6.06 -11.10
N PRO A 45 6.85 -5.15 -11.54
CA PRO A 45 7.73 -4.45 -10.62
C PRO A 45 6.93 -3.57 -9.66
N ILE A 46 7.45 -3.40 -8.44
CA ILE A 46 6.92 -2.35 -7.55
C ILE A 46 7.23 -1.00 -8.23
N GLY A 47 6.29 -0.05 -8.16
CA GLY A 47 6.36 1.18 -8.95
C GLY A 47 6.06 0.99 -10.44
N GLY A 48 5.66 -0.21 -10.89
CA GLY A 48 5.23 -0.46 -12.27
C GLY A 48 3.75 -0.11 -12.49
N VAL A 49 3.46 0.50 -13.63
CA VAL A 49 2.08 0.69 -14.12
C VAL A 49 1.91 -0.14 -15.37
N VAL A 50 0.85 -0.94 -15.43
CA VAL A 50 0.52 -1.78 -16.58
C VAL A 50 -0.97 -1.63 -16.89
N ALA A 51 -1.28 -1.17 -18.11
CA ALA A 51 -2.64 -1.06 -18.59
C ALA A 51 -2.92 -2.21 -19.57
N TYR A 52 -3.94 -3.01 -19.27
CA TYR A 52 -4.43 -4.07 -20.13
C TYR A 52 -5.80 -3.72 -20.70
N GLU A 53 -6.08 -4.15 -21.92
CA GLU A 53 -7.44 -4.18 -22.49
C GLU A 53 -7.99 -5.60 -22.34
N ASP A 54 -9.22 -5.73 -21.83
CA ASP A 54 -9.96 -7.00 -21.67
C ASP A 54 -9.24 -8.12 -20.90
N LYS A 55 -8.20 -7.79 -20.14
CA LYS A 55 -7.43 -8.73 -19.30
C LYS A 55 -7.24 -8.16 -17.90
N ILE A 56 -7.09 -9.05 -16.92
CA ILE A 56 -6.70 -8.71 -15.56
C ILE A 56 -5.54 -9.60 -15.11
N SER A 57 -4.61 -9.02 -14.37
CA SER A 57 -3.51 -9.76 -13.72
C SER A 57 -3.65 -9.61 -12.21
N PRO A 58 -4.17 -10.62 -11.48
CA PRO A 58 -4.24 -10.58 -10.02
C PRO A 58 -2.86 -10.39 -9.38
N SER A 59 -1.83 -11.03 -9.94
CA SER A 59 -0.44 -10.88 -9.46
C SER A 59 0.16 -9.50 -9.76
N GLY A 60 -0.44 -8.73 -10.68
CA GLY A 60 -0.06 -7.34 -10.95
C GLY A 60 -0.61 -6.33 -9.94
N VAL A 61 -1.64 -6.69 -9.17
CA VAL A 61 -2.18 -5.86 -8.08
C VAL A 61 -1.24 -5.91 -6.85
N GLY A 62 -0.62 -7.06 -6.63
CA GLY A 62 0.18 -7.34 -5.44
C GLY A 62 -0.54 -8.27 -4.44
N PHE A 63 0.23 -8.80 -3.49
CA PHE A 63 -0.32 -9.72 -2.48
C PHE A 63 -1.10 -8.99 -1.39
N ASP A 64 -0.68 -7.78 -1.03
CA ASP A 64 -1.36 -6.93 -0.07
C ASP A 64 -2.34 -5.98 -0.78
N ILE A 65 -3.48 -6.55 -1.19
CA ILE A 65 -4.50 -5.84 -1.96
C ILE A 65 -5.14 -4.76 -1.09
N GLY A 66 -5.04 -3.52 -1.56
CA GLY A 66 -5.57 -2.35 -0.83
C GLY A 66 -4.61 -1.78 0.20
N CYS A 67 -3.35 -2.24 0.26
CA CYS A 67 -2.30 -1.54 0.99
C CYS A 67 -2.20 -0.10 0.50
N GLY A 68 -2.19 0.85 1.43
CA GLY A 68 -2.18 2.27 1.11
C GLY A 68 -2.08 3.14 2.35
N ASN A 69 -2.02 4.44 2.11
CA ASN A 69 -1.85 5.44 3.16
C ASN A 69 -3.16 6.19 3.42
N LYS A 70 -3.47 6.42 4.70
CA LYS A 70 -4.52 7.36 5.12
C LYS A 70 -3.88 8.43 6.00
N ALA A 71 -3.99 9.68 5.57
CA ALA A 71 -3.59 10.83 6.37
C ALA A 71 -4.83 11.57 6.90
N ALA A 72 -4.79 11.98 8.17
CA ALA A 72 -5.79 12.84 8.78
C ALA A 72 -5.10 14.07 9.38
N ARG A 73 -5.58 15.28 9.02
CA ARG A 73 -5.06 16.52 9.58
C ARG A 73 -5.73 16.79 10.92
N LEU A 74 -4.92 17.07 11.94
CA LEU A 74 -5.40 17.48 13.26
C LEU A 74 -5.40 19.00 13.38
N ASP A 75 -6.36 19.55 14.11
CA ASP A 75 -6.44 20.98 14.44
C ASP A 75 -5.59 21.33 15.68
N ILE A 76 -4.43 20.66 15.84
CA ILE A 76 -3.52 20.82 16.97
C ILE A 76 -2.14 21.24 16.45
N PRO A 77 -1.50 22.27 17.03
CA PRO A 77 -0.16 22.67 16.62
C PRO A 77 0.86 21.55 16.82
N ALA A 78 1.74 21.36 15.83
CA ALA A 78 2.78 20.33 15.89
C ALA A 78 3.72 20.49 17.10
N SER A 79 3.94 21.72 17.58
CA SER A 79 4.71 21.99 18.80
C SER A 79 4.08 21.40 20.06
N GLU A 80 2.75 21.41 20.16
CA GLU A 80 2.03 20.83 21.30
C GLU A 80 2.07 19.31 21.27
N VAL A 81 1.86 18.71 20.09
CA VAL A 81 2.03 17.26 19.88
C VAL A 81 3.46 16.85 20.24
N ARG A 82 4.46 17.59 19.78
CA ARG A 82 5.87 17.29 20.04
C ARG A 82 6.23 17.32 21.53
N ARG A 83 5.64 18.23 22.32
CA ARG A 83 5.84 18.28 23.78
C ARG A 83 5.33 17.02 24.50
N LYS A 84 4.36 16.32 23.93
CA LYS A 84 3.74 15.11 24.50
C LYS A 84 4.00 13.85 23.67
N ILE A 85 4.94 13.89 22.74
CA ILE A 85 5.10 12.86 21.70
C ILE A 85 5.28 11.46 22.29
N ARG A 86 6.07 11.33 23.37
CA ARG A 86 6.29 10.05 24.05
C ARG A 86 4.98 9.47 24.57
N GLN A 87 4.22 10.25 25.33
CA GLN A 87 2.93 9.82 25.87
C GLN A 87 1.94 9.46 24.75
N ILE A 88 1.90 10.24 23.68
CA ILE A 88 1.02 9.97 22.53
C ILE A 88 1.41 8.66 21.84
N MET A 89 2.68 8.45 21.56
CA MET A 89 3.16 7.22 20.92
C MET A 89 2.98 6.00 21.83
N ASP A 90 3.15 6.15 23.15
CA ASP A 90 2.83 5.10 24.14
C ASP A 90 1.33 4.74 24.12
N MET A 91 0.45 5.74 23.95
CA MET A 91 -0.98 5.50 23.77
C MET A 91 -1.29 4.83 22.42
N VAL A 92 -0.67 5.26 21.32
CA VAL A 92 -0.83 4.61 20.00
C VAL A 92 -0.40 3.15 20.08
N TRP A 93 0.76 2.87 20.67
CA TRP A 93 1.27 1.51 20.84
C TRP A 93 0.39 0.62 21.71
N SER A 94 -0.18 1.17 22.79
CA SER A 94 -1.02 0.40 23.70
C SER A 94 -2.46 0.18 23.20
N ASN A 95 -2.98 1.05 22.32
CA ASN A 95 -4.34 0.94 21.79
C ASN A 95 -4.42 0.23 20.43
N LEU A 96 -3.34 0.21 19.65
CA LEU A 96 -3.32 -0.44 18.34
C LEU A 96 -2.58 -1.78 18.38
N SER A 97 -2.98 -2.68 17.50
CA SER A 97 -2.40 -4.03 17.41
C SER A 97 -1.40 -4.10 16.25
N PHE A 98 -0.11 -4.23 16.59
CA PHE A 98 1.01 -4.34 15.64
C PHE A 98 1.63 -5.74 15.68
N GLY A 99 2.09 -6.22 14.53
CA GLY A 99 2.83 -7.48 14.38
C GLY A 99 2.12 -8.53 13.53
N VAL A 100 2.88 -9.56 13.15
CA VAL A 100 2.39 -10.68 12.33
C VAL A 100 1.35 -11.48 13.09
N GLY A 101 0.22 -11.79 12.45
CA GLY A 101 -0.76 -12.75 12.98
C GLY A 101 -1.51 -12.28 14.22
N ARG A 102 -1.47 -10.98 14.55
CA ARG A 102 -2.19 -10.43 15.69
C ARG A 102 -3.67 -10.37 15.40
N ASN A 103 -4.48 -10.64 16.42
CA ASN A 103 -5.91 -10.39 16.37
C ASN A 103 -6.21 -8.99 16.93
N ASN A 104 -7.31 -8.41 16.48
CA ASN A 104 -7.88 -7.23 17.11
C ASN A 104 -8.55 -7.65 18.43
N ALA A 105 -8.33 -6.87 19.50
CA ALA A 105 -8.96 -7.13 20.79
C ALA A 105 -10.48 -6.87 20.74
N THR A 106 -10.92 -5.98 19.86
CA THR A 106 -12.34 -5.66 19.66
C THR A 106 -12.83 -6.34 18.39
N SER A 107 -13.86 -7.18 18.50
CA SER A 107 -14.51 -7.72 17.31
C SER A 107 -15.30 -6.62 16.60
N VAL A 108 -15.06 -6.46 15.31
CA VAL A 108 -15.80 -5.54 14.45
C VAL A 108 -16.88 -6.33 13.73
N ASP A 109 -18.14 -6.02 14.04
CA ASP A 109 -19.28 -6.56 13.29
C ASP A 109 -19.60 -5.63 12.12
N HIS A 110 -19.61 -6.17 10.91
CA HIS A 110 -19.71 -5.40 9.68
C HIS A 110 -20.33 -6.24 8.56
N GLU A 111 -21.20 -5.64 7.75
CA GLU A 111 -21.93 -6.30 6.64
C GLU A 111 -21.00 -6.95 5.60
N LEU A 112 -19.75 -6.48 5.51
CA LEU A 112 -18.66 -7.09 4.71
C LEU A 112 -18.56 -8.60 4.97
N PHE A 113 -18.80 -9.05 6.20
CA PHE A 113 -18.70 -10.46 6.54
C PHE A 113 -19.94 -11.28 6.17
N ASP A 114 -21.03 -10.65 5.75
CA ASP A 114 -22.24 -11.32 5.26
C ASP A 114 -22.26 -11.44 3.74
N ASP A 115 -21.29 -10.81 3.06
CA ASP A 115 -21.19 -10.83 1.61
C ASP A 115 -20.99 -12.25 1.04
N GLU A 116 -21.73 -12.55 -0.02
CA GLU A 116 -21.75 -13.84 -0.69
C GLU A 116 -20.41 -14.18 -1.36
N THR A 117 -19.57 -13.19 -1.66
CA THR A 117 -18.22 -13.38 -2.21
C THR A 117 -17.33 -14.22 -1.31
N TRP A 118 -17.58 -14.27 0.00
CA TRP A 118 -16.87 -15.18 0.91
C TRP A 118 -17.11 -16.66 0.59
N LYS A 119 -18.11 -17.01 -0.23
CA LYS A 119 -18.34 -18.40 -0.69
C LYS A 119 -17.39 -18.79 -1.82
N LEU A 120 -16.73 -17.83 -2.48
CA LEU A 120 -15.77 -18.11 -3.54
C LEU A 120 -14.57 -18.89 -3.00
N HIS A 121 -14.13 -19.91 -3.75
CA HIS A 121 -12.99 -20.75 -3.34
C HIS A 121 -11.74 -19.92 -3.03
N ALA A 122 -11.48 -18.87 -3.81
CA ALA A 122 -10.29 -18.04 -3.67
C ALA A 122 -10.16 -17.36 -2.30
N VAL A 123 -11.28 -17.02 -1.64
CA VAL A 123 -11.27 -16.20 -0.41
C VAL A 123 -11.96 -16.85 0.78
N LYS A 124 -12.70 -17.95 0.60
CA LYS A 124 -13.49 -18.60 1.67
C LYS A 124 -12.68 -18.93 2.92
N THR A 125 -11.43 -19.36 2.75
CA THR A 125 -10.54 -19.74 3.86
C THR A 125 -9.99 -18.53 4.60
N LEU A 126 -10.04 -17.34 4.00
CA LEU A 126 -9.50 -16.10 4.56
C LEU A 126 -10.51 -15.37 5.45
N LYS A 127 -11.81 -15.71 5.39
CA LYS A 127 -12.88 -15.00 6.11
C LYS A 127 -12.62 -14.88 7.61
N GLN A 128 -12.25 -15.99 8.25
CA GLN A 128 -12.01 -15.99 9.70
C GLN A 128 -10.79 -15.14 10.07
N THR A 129 -9.71 -15.24 9.29
CA THR A 129 -8.52 -14.41 9.46
C THR A 129 -8.86 -12.93 9.29
N ALA A 130 -9.58 -12.58 8.23
CA ALA A 130 -10.04 -11.21 7.98
C ALA A 130 -10.88 -10.67 9.15
N ARG A 131 -11.82 -11.47 9.68
CA ARG A 131 -12.63 -11.08 10.84
C ARG A 131 -11.81 -10.87 12.11
N ASN A 132 -10.81 -11.72 12.34
CA ASN A 132 -9.94 -11.61 13.52
C ASN A 132 -8.96 -10.44 13.42
N GLN A 133 -8.54 -10.06 12.21
CA GLN A 133 -7.50 -9.07 11.98
C GLN A 133 -8.02 -7.69 11.57
N LEU A 134 -9.32 -7.55 11.29
CA LEU A 134 -9.92 -6.26 10.98
C LEU A 134 -9.72 -5.28 12.14
N GLY A 135 -9.05 -4.15 11.87
CA GLY A 135 -8.68 -3.14 12.86
C GLY A 135 -7.29 -3.33 13.48
N THR A 136 -6.48 -4.26 12.97
CA THR A 136 -5.04 -4.34 13.27
C THR A 136 -4.21 -3.57 12.24
N ILE A 137 -2.97 -3.19 12.60
CA ILE A 137 -2.03 -2.53 11.68
C ILE A 137 -1.23 -3.56 10.86
N GLY A 138 -0.93 -4.72 11.46
CA GLY A 138 -0.08 -5.72 10.84
C GLY A 138 1.41 -5.43 11.04
N SER A 139 2.24 -5.84 10.08
CA SER A 139 3.71 -5.82 10.16
C SER A 139 4.34 -5.38 8.83
N GLY A 140 5.67 -5.46 8.72
CA GLY A 140 6.37 -5.06 7.50
C GLY A 140 6.49 -3.54 7.42
N ASN A 141 6.03 -2.96 6.31
CA ASN A 141 6.03 -1.52 6.08
C ASN A 141 4.72 -0.83 6.54
N HIS A 142 3.91 -1.48 7.38
CA HIS A 142 2.68 -0.91 7.93
C HIS A 142 2.96 -0.19 9.25
N TYR A 143 2.62 1.09 9.33
CA TYR A 143 2.94 1.93 10.49
C TYR A 143 1.88 3.00 10.73
N VAL A 144 1.98 3.63 11.91
CA VAL A 144 1.29 4.87 12.24
C VAL A 144 2.35 5.90 12.59
N ASP A 145 2.29 7.08 11.97
CA ASP A 145 3.25 8.14 12.17
C ASP A 145 2.57 9.50 12.39
N LEU A 146 3.29 10.41 13.04
CA LEU A 146 2.86 11.78 13.33
C LEU A 146 3.79 12.78 12.65
N GLY A 147 3.34 13.27 11.49
CA GLY A 147 4.04 14.29 10.72
C GLY A 147 3.62 15.71 11.08
N ARG A 148 4.55 16.66 10.93
CA ARG A 148 4.20 18.08 10.87
C ARG A 148 3.81 18.43 9.43
N CYS A 149 2.61 18.98 9.23
CA CYS A 149 2.26 19.60 7.96
C CYS A 149 3.12 20.86 7.77
N VAL A 150 4.00 20.82 6.79
CA VAL A 150 4.73 22.01 6.31
C VAL A 150 4.15 22.32 4.96
N MET A 151 3.30 23.34 4.87
CA MET A 151 2.83 23.82 3.57
C MET A 151 4.01 24.53 2.90
N GLN A 152 4.72 23.81 2.04
CA GLN A 152 5.61 24.47 1.09
C GLN A 152 4.70 25.16 0.06
N HIS A 153 4.69 26.49 0.09
CA HIS A 153 4.15 27.24 -1.03
C HIS A 153 5.00 26.91 -2.27
N THR A 154 4.31 26.55 -3.37
CA THR A 154 4.78 26.43 -4.76
C THR A 154 5.35 25.06 -5.17
N ILE A 155 4.52 24.24 -5.83
CA ILE A 155 4.98 23.47 -6.98
C ILE A 155 4.64 24.37 -8.17
N ALA A 156 5.63 25.13 -8.64
CA ALA A 156 5.50 25.81 -9.93
C ALA A 156 5.49 24.70 -10.99
N GLY A 157 4.44 24.69 -11.81
CA GLY A 157 4.28 23.77 -12.93
C GLY A 157 5.30 23.98 -14.04
#